data_AF-A0A2S3U1K8-F1
#
_entry.id   AF-A0A2S3U1K8-F1
#
_cell.length_a   1.000
_cell.length_b   1.000
_cell.length_c   1.000
_cell.angle_alpha   90.00
_cell.angle_beta   90.00
_cell.angle_gamma   90.00
#
_symmetry.space_group_name_H-M   'P 1'
#
loop_
_entity.id
_entity.type
_entity.pdbx_description
1 polymer ?
#
loop_
_entity_poly.entity_id
_entity_poly.type
_entity_poly.pdbx_seq_one_letter_code
_entity_poly.pdbx_strand_id
1 'polypeptide(L)'
;MSNYLVGPDKKNLFGRRSTWDFDQAIEASSDGDVIEIEAGFDPFNGQNNQSIVITKSITIQGHVENRENEHIYTNTIDGIVVKDGATVTLQNICIQKNTDKSNAITVRMGSTVIAEDVYLINKSTTGTNYPIVYISGNSHVQLKNVTVGASKISDGKHRIYVENSELTIWI
;
A
#
# COMPACT_ATOMS: atom_id res chain seq x y z
N MET A 1 10.39 -11.41 -13.73
CA MET A 1 9.27 -11.88 -12.92
C MET A 1 9.75 -12.94 -11.95
N SER A 2 10.29 -12.44 -10.86
CA SER A 2 10.61 -13.16 -9.63
C SER A 2 9.48 -12.94 -8.62
N ASN A 3 9.34 -13.84 -7.65
CA ASN A 3 8.45 -13.66 -6.50
C ASN A 3 9.31 -13.53 -5.23
N TYR A 4 9.11 -12.46 -4.47
CA TYR A 4 9.76 -12.17 -3.20
C TYR A 4 8.77 -12.41 -2.07
N LEU A 5 8.93 -13.55 -1.38
CA LEU A 5 8.13 -13.86 -0.20
C LEU A 5 8.64 -13.06 1.00
N VAL A 6 7.84 -12.12 1.49
CA VAL A 6 8.09 -11.31 2.69
C VAL A 6 7.44 -11.97 3.90
N GLY A 7 8.15 -12.05 5.01
CA GLY A 7 7.64 -12.69 6.22
C GLY A 7 8.60 -12.59 7.40
N PRO A 8 8.27 -13.21 8.55
CA PRO A 8 9.17 -13.29 9.71
C PRO A 8 10.52 -13.87 9.30
N ASP A 9 11.59 -13.55 10.02
CA ASP A 9 12.93 -14.10 9.75
C ASP A 9 12.94 -15.63 10.00
N LYS A 10 12.64 -16.38 8.95
CA LYS A 10 12.58 -17.84 8.95
C LYS A 10 13.83 -18.37 8.27
N LYS A 11 14.44 -19.38 8.90
CA LYS A 11 15.55 -20.14 8.32
C LYS A 11 15.05 -21.52 7.90
N ASN A 12 15.44 -21.95 6.71
CA ASN A 12 15.20 -23.33 6.28
C ASN A 12 16.13 -24.31 7.03
N LEU A 13 15.96 -25.61 6.77
CA LEU A 13 16.75 -26.68 7.40
C LEU A 13 18.28 -26.57 7.16
N PHE A 14 18.71 -25.70 6.25
CA PHE A 14 20.12 -25.41 5.94
C PHE A 14 20.58 -24.04 6.45
N GLY A 15 19.78 -23.38 7.29
CA GLY A 15 20.11 -22.08 7.89
C GLY A 15 19.99 -20.88 6.95
N ARG A 16 19.48 -21.06 5.72
CA ARG A 16 19.28 -19.96 4.76
C ARG A 16 17.94 -19.28 5.01
N ARG A 17 17.92 -17.95 4.90
CA ARG A 17 16.69 -17.16 5.01
C ARG A 17 15.71 -17.59 3.93
N SER A 18 14.48 -17.89 4.30
CA SER A 18 13.41 -18.29 3.38
C SER A 18 12.45 -17.15 3.02
N THR A 19 12.60 -16.01 3.68
CA THR A 19 11.73 -14.84 3.56
C THR A 19 12.57 -13.57 3.47
N TRP A 20 11.99 -12.52 2.90
CA TRP A 20 12.59 -11.20 2.80
C TRP A 20 12.03 -10.28 3.89
N ASP A 21 12.84 -9.30 4.27
CA ASP A 21 12.29 -8.08 4.86
C ASP A 21 11.57 -7.28 3.77
N PHE A 22 10.50 -6.56 4.12
CA PHE A 22 9.67 -5.88 3.13
C PHE A 22 10.44 -4.80 2.35
N ASP A 23 11.22 -3.97 3.04
CA ASP A 23 11.95 -2.87 2.39
C ASP A 23 13.10 -3.44 1.55
N GLN A 24 13.72 -4.54 2.00
CA GLN A 24 14.72 -5.27 1.21
C GLN A 24 14.12 -5.90 -0.05
N ALA A 25 12.89 -6.43 0.00
CA ALA A 25 12.19 -6.95 -1.18
C ALA A 25 11.85 -5.83 -2.18
N ILE A 26 11.41 -4.67 -1.69
CA ILE A 26 11.19 -3.48 -2.52
C ILE A 26 12.49 -3.05 -3.20
N GLU A 27 13.62 -3.03 -2.49
CA GLU A 27 14.92 -2.67 -3.06
C GLU A 27 15.37 -3.68 -4.13
N ALA A 28 15.29 -4.99 -3.81
CA ALA A 28 15.82 -6.06 -4.65
C ALA A 28 14.96 -6.41 -5.88
N SER A 29 13.67 -6.06 -5.88
CA SER A 29 12.75 -6.33 -6.99
C SER A 29 13.07 -5.51 -8.25
N SER A 30 12.66 -6.02 -9.41
CA SER A 30 12.73 -5.35 -10.70
C SER A 30 11.35 -5.20 -11.33
N ASP A 31 11.27 -4.47 -12.45
CA ASP A 31 10.02 -4.33 -13.20
C ASP A 31 9.42 -5.71 -13.56
N GLY A 32 8.13 -5.86 -13.29
CA GLY A 32 7.35 -7.07 -13.50
C GLY A 32 7.45 -8.10 -12.37
N ASP A 33 8.11 -7.80 -11.25
CA ASP A 33 8.21 -8.71 -10.11
C ASP A 33 7.04 -8.58 -9.12
N VAL A 34 6.86 -9.62 -8.30
CA VAL A 34 5.82 -9.71 -7.28
C VAL A 34 6.47 -9.77 -5.90
N ILE A 35 5.93 -9.01 -4.96
CA ILE A 35 6.23 -9.07 -3.54
C ILE A 35 4.99 -9.62 -2.84
N GLU A 36 5.07 -10.86 -2.38
CA GLU A 36 4.01 -11.52 -1.64
C GLU A 36 4.31 -11.46 -0.14
N ILE A 37 3.39 -10.94 0.67
CA ILE A 37 3.54 -10.84 2.11
C ILE A 37 2.81 -12.03 2.74
N GLU A 38 3.52 -12.90 3.45
CA GLU A 38 2.93 -14.05 4.13
C GLU A 38 1.73 -13.63 4.99
N ALA A 39 0.64 -14.40 4.92
CA ALA A 39 -0.57 -14.14 5.72
C ALA A 39 -0.26 -13.95 7.20
N GLY A 40 -0.77 -12.87 7.78
CA GLY A 40 -0.60 -12.51 9.19
C GLY A 40 0.73 -11.82 9.53
N PHE A 41 1.64 -11.64 8.57
CA PHE A 41 2.84 -10.82 8.76
C PHE A 41 2.56 -9.34 8.48
N ASP A 42 2.97 -8.46 9.39
CA ASP A 42 2.69 -7.03 9.34
C ASP A 42 3.98 -6.19 9.25
N PRO A 43 4.39 -5.75 8.05
CA PRO A 43 5.55 -4.86 7.88
C PRO A 43 5.40 -3.48 8.53
N PHE A 44 4.17 -2.99 8.77
CA PHE A 44 3.88 -1.60 9.11
C PHE A 44 4.77 -1.02 10.22
N ASN A 45 4.98 -1.76 11.31
CA ASN A 45 5.76 -1.27 12.45
C ASN A 45 7.25 -1.10 12.12
N GLY A 46 7.79 -1.90 11.20
CA GLY A 46 9.18 -1.78 10.75
C GLY A 46 9.45 -0.52 9.92
N GLN A 47 8.40 0.06 9.33
CA GLN A 47 8.49 1.19 8.40
C GLN A 47 8.49 2.56 9.09
N ASN A 48 8.30 2.60 10.42
CA ASN A 48 8.50 3.79 11.24
C ASN A 48 7.74 5.05 10.77
N ASN A 49 6.49 4.89 10.30
CA ASN A 49 5.66 5.98 9.75
C ASN A 49 6.19 6.59 8.43
N GLN A 50 7.17 5.95 7.80
CA GLN A 50 7.78 6.41 6.56
C GLN A 50 7.13 5.74 5.36
N SER A 51 6.63 6.57 4.44
CA SER A 51 6.02 6.06 3.23
C SER A 51 7.06 5.49 2.27
N ILE A 52 6.76 4.32 1.69
CA ILE A 52 7.65 3.63 0.75
C ILE A 52 7.61 4.33 -0.59
N VAL A 53 8.78 4.67 -1.14
CA VAL A 53 8.90 5.24 -2.49
C VAL A 53 9.14 4.13 -3.50
N ILE A 54 8.26 4.02 -4.50
CA ILE A 54 8.32 2.99 -5.53
C ILE A 54 8.46 3.66 -6.90
N THR A 55 9.54 3.31 -7.61
CA THR A 55 9.89 3.84 -8.94
C THR A 55 10.02 2.74 -9.99
N LYS A 56 9.48 1.55 -9.68
CA LYS A 56 9.54 0.34 -10.49
C LYS A 56 8.15 -0.27 -10.58
N SER A 57 7.86 -0.96 -11.67
CA SER A 57 6.54 -1.54 -11.91
C SER A 57 6.44 -2.92 -11.25
N ILE A 58 5.74 -3.03 -10.12
CA ILE A 58 5.70 -4.25 -9.30
C ILE A 58 4.29 -4.52 -8.76
N THR A 59 4.05 -5.75 -8.33
CA THR A 59 2.85 -6.12 -7.56
C THR A 59 3.20 -6.32 -6.10
N ILE A 60 2.41 -5.77 -5.19
CA ILE A 60 2.45 -6.07 -3.76
C ILE A 60 1.15 -6.79 -3.40
N GLN A 61 1.28 -8.02 -2.92
CA GLN A 61 0.17 -8.93 -2.67
C GLN A 61 0.17 -9.36 -1.19
N GLY A 62 -0.92 -9.07 -0.50
CA GLY A 62 -1.21 -9.61 0.84
C GLY A 62 -2.26 -10.71 0.79
N HIS A 63 -2.85 -10.99 1.95
CA HIS A 63 -3.93 -11.94 2.11
C HIS A 63 -5.07 -11.37 2.96
N VAL A 64 -6.27 -11.83 2.63
CA VAL A 64 -7.51 -11.54 3.34
C VAL A 64 -8.06 -12.84 3.93
N GLU A 65 -8.52 -12.79 5.17
CA GLU A 65 -9.30 -13.84 5.80
C GLU A 65 -10.77 -13.42 5.83
N ASN A 66 -11.65 -14.26 5.30
CA ASN A 66 -13.09 -14.07 5.40
C ASN A 66 -13.62 -14.93 6.56
N ARG A 67 -14.19 -14.29 7.58
CA ARG A 67 -14.83 -14.97 8.73
C ARG A 67 -16.24 -14.45 8.84
N GLU A 68 -17.26 -15.32 8.76
CA GLU A 68 -18.70 -14.96 8.80
C GLU A 68 -19.07 -13.60 8.16
N ASN A 69 -18.95 -12.48 8.90
CA ASN A 69 -19.28 -11.12 8.45
C ASN A 69 -18.09 -10.13 8.45
N GLU A 70 -16.85 -10.62 8.57
CA GLU A 70 -15.62 -9.84 8.63
C GLU A 70 -14.71 -10.19 7.46
N HIS A 71 -14.27 -9.14 6.75
CA HIS A 71 -13.24 -9.20 5.74
C HIS A 71 -11.95 -8.63 6.33
N ILE A 72 -11.01 -9.52 6.68
CA ILE A 72 -9.87 -9.19 7.53
C ILE A 72 -8.60 -9.18 6.68
N TYR A 73 -8.05 -8.00 6.45
CA TYR A 73 -6.71 -7.85 5.88
C TYR A 73 -5.67 -8.34 6.89
N THR A 74 -4.87 -9.32 6.50
CA THR A 74 -3.86 -9.93 7.38
C THR A 74 -2.49 -9.27 7.31
N ASN A 75 -2.32 -8.32 6.38
CA ASN A 75 -1.09 -7.59 6.14
C ASN A 75 -1.38 -6.08 6.14
N THR A 76 -0.57 -5.32 6.86
CA THR A 76 -0.60 -3.85 6.82
C THR A 76 0.74 -3.31 6.39
N ILE A 77 0.74 -2.31 5.50
CA ILE A 77 1.92 -1.52 5.17
C ILE A 77 1.66 -0.05 5.43
N ASP A 78 2.74 0.71 5.53
CA ASP A 78 2.69 2.16 5.53
C ASP A 78 2.28 2.69 4.15
N GLY A 79 2.01 3.99 4.06
CA GLY A 79 1.64 4.65 2.81
C GLY A 79 2.71 4.50 1.73
N ILE A 80 2.29 4.59 0.48
CA ILE A 80 3.17 4.48 -0.67
C ILE A 80 3.23 5.79 -1.46
N VAL A 81 4.36 5.99 -2.11
CA VAL A 81 4.60 7.05 -3.09
C VAL A 81 5.08 6.40 -4.38
N VAL A 82 4.22 6.36 -5.39
CA VAL A 82 4.53 5.84 -6.72
C VAL A 82 4.86 7.00 -7.65
N LYS A 83 6.04 6.94 -8.28
CA LYS A 83 6.56 8.01 -9.14
C LYS A 83 7.41 7.45 -10.29
N ASP A 84 7.89 8.36 -11.13
CA ASP A 84 8.81 8.08 -12.25
C ASP A 84 8.25 7.10 -13.30
N GLY A 85 6.95 7.20 -13.59
CA GLY A 85 6.28 6.39 -14.61
C GLY A 85 6.01 4.93 -14.20
N ALA A 86 6.21 4.58 -12.92
CA ALA A 86 6.01 3.23 -12.42
C ALA A 86 4.53 2.82 -12.43
N THR A 87 4.26 1.52 -12.65
CA THR A 87 2.93 0.93 -12.49
C THR A 87 2.94 -0.06 -11.32
N VAL A 88 2.23 0.27 -10.24
CA VAL A 88 2.17 -0.57 -9.03
C VAL A 88 0.78 -1.16 -8.87
N THR A 89 0.73 -2.47 -8.70
CA THR A 89 -0.51 -3.18 -8.35
C THR A 89 -0.49 -3.54 -6.86
N LEU A 90 -1.57 -3.25 -6.15
CA LEU A 90 -1.78 -3.55 -4.74
C LEU A 90 -2.96 -4.51 -4.62
N GLN A 91 -2.77 -5.62 -3.93
CA GLN A 91 -3.80 -6.65 -3.79
C GLN A 91 -3.93 -7.10 -2.34
N ASN A 92 -5.18 -7.16 -1.84
CA ASN A 92 -5.53 -7.80 -0.57
C ASN A 92 -4.74 -7.26 0.64
N ILE A 93 -4.60 -5.94 0.74
CA ILE A 93 -3.71 -5.31 1.74
C ILE A 93 -4.35 -4.11 2.43
N CYS A 94 -3.99 -3.88 3.69
CA CYS A 94 -4.28 -2.66 4.42
C CYS A 94 -3.13 -1.65 4.25
N ILE A 95 -3.44 -0.40 3.92
CA ILE A 95 -2.50 0.72 3.94
C ILE A 95 -2.91 1.67 5.04
N GLN A 96 -2.02 1.83 6.03
CA GLN A 96 -2.27 2.60 7.22
C GLN A 96 -1.32 3.79 7.33
N LYS A 97 -1.84 4.94 7.76
CA LYS A 97 -1.06 6.06 8.29
C LYS A 97 -1.43 6.32 9.74
N ASN A 98 -0.44 6.74 10.54
CA ASN A 98 -0.64 7.16 11.93
C ASN A 98 -0.20 8.61 12.19
N THR A 99 0.07 9.37 11.13
CA THR A 99 0.58 10.74 11.17
C THR A 99 -0.44 11.72 10.61
N ASP A 100 -0.41 12.97 11.08
CA ASP A 100 -1.18 14.04 10.44
C ASP A 100 -0.57 14.39 9.07
N LYS A 101 -1.34 15.09 8.23
CA LYS A 101 -0.91 15.59 6.91
C LYS A 101 -0.22 14.54 6.03
N SER A 102 -0.69 13.29 6.07
CA SER A 102 -0.16 12.21 5.23
C SER A 102 -1.23 11.56 4.36
N ASN A 103 -0.80 11.11 3.18
CA ASN A 103 -1.57 10.29 2.26
C ASN A 103 -1.23 8.81 2.49
N ALA A 104 -2.20 7.90 2.32
CA ALA A 104 -1.95 6.47 2.23
C ALA A 104 -1.39 6.11 0.84
N ILE A 105 -1.92 6.72 -0.22
CA ILE A 105 -1.41 6.54 -1.58
C ILE A 105 -1.09 7.91 -2.19
N THR A 106 0.13 8.08 -2.68
CA THR A 106 0.53 9.21 -3.50
C THR A 106 0.97 8.71 -4.88
N VAL A 107 0.39 9.23 -5.94
CA VAL A 107 0.73 8.86 -7.33
C VAL A 107 1.06 10.12 -8.12
N ARG A 108 2.24 10.14 -8.73
CA ARG A 108 2.76 11.32 -9.42
C ARG A 108 3.66 10.96 -10.59
N MET A 109 3.94 11.95 -11.44
CA MET A 109 4.93 11.84 -12.53
C MET A 109 4.61 10.72 -13.54
N GLY A 110 3.39 10.72 -14.07
CA GLY A 110 2.97 9.77 -15.11
C GLY A 110 2.81 8.33 -14.62
N SER A 111 2.66 8.11 -13.31
CA SER A 111 2.63 6.78 -12.72
C SER A 111 1.22 6.22 -12.65
N THR A 112 1.13 4.90 -12.47
CA THR A 112 -0.14 4.18 -12.34
C THR A 112 -0.20 3.39 -11.04
N VAL A 113 -1.33 3.44 -10.34
CA VAL A 113 -1.64 2.51 -9.24
C VAL A 113 -2.94 1.77 -9.55
N ILE A 114 -2.90 0.45 -9.41
CA ILE A 114 -4.08 -0.42 -9.50
C ILE A 114 -4.25 -1.04 -8.11
N ALA A 115 -5.28 -0.62 -7.36
CA ALA A 115 -5.60 -1.15 -6.05
C ALA A 115 -6.83 -2.06 -6.14
N GLU A 116 -6.67 -3.31 -5.76
CA GLU A 116 -7.70 -4.35 -5.80
C GLU A 116 -7.87 -4.96 -4.41
N ASP A 117 -9.06 -4.85 -3.83
CA ASP A 117 -9.32 -5.30 -2.46
C ASP A 117 -8.32 -4.69 -1.46
N VAL A 118 -8.43 -3.38 -1.24
CA VAL A 118 -7.50 -2.62 -0.41
C VAL A 118 -8.27 -1.80 0.63
N TYR A 119 -7.78 -1.81 1.87
CA TYR A 119 -8.29 -0.94 2.93
C TYR A 119 -7.34 0.22 3.20
N LEU A 120 -7.85 1.45 3.12
CA LEU A 120 -7.09 2.66 3.39
C LEU A 120 -7.55 3.28 4.69
N ILE A 121 -6.62 3.60 5.60
CA ILE A 121 -6.96 4.26 6.86
C ILE A 121 -5.88 5.23 7.32
N ASN A 122 -6.30 6.36 7.90
CA ASN A 122 -5.43 7.16 8.75
C ASN A 122 -5.97 7.12 10.19
N LYS A 123 -5.19 6.57 11.12
CA LYS A 123 -5.55 6.44 12.54
C LYS A 123 -5.11 7.64 13.39
N SER A 124 -4.51 8.68 12.81
CA SER A 124 -4.21 9.91 13.55
C SER A 124 -5.50 10.50 14.14
N THR A 125 -5.43 10.92 15.41
CA THR A 125 -6.55 11.50 16.15
C THR A 125 -6.43 13.01 16.34
N THR A 126 -5.28 13.60 16.00
CA THR A 126 -4.98 15.02 16.16
C THR A 126 -4.29 15.58 14.91
N GLY A 127 -4.27 16.91 14.78
CA GLY A 127 -3.65 17.59 13.65
C GLY A 127 -4.64 17.88 12.52
N THR A 128 -4.22 17.70 11.26
CA THR A 128 -5.02 18.01 10.07
C THR A 128 -4.97 16.85 9.09
N ASN A 129 -6.10 16.49 8.50
CA ASN A 129 -6.11 15.51 7.41
C ASN A 129 -5.46 16.10 6.15
N TYR A 130 -4.73 15.23 5.46
CA TYR A 130 -4.49 15.36 4.02
C TYR A 130 -5.40 14.40 3.27
N PRO A 131 -5.50 14.52 1.93
CA PRO A 131 -6.20 13.53 1.13
C PRO A 131 -5.70 12.11 1.47
N ILE A 132 -6.57 11.11 1.58
CA ILE A 132 -6.11 9.73 1.84
C ILE A 132 -5.43 9.15 0.58
N VAL A 133 -5.88 9.59 -0.60
CA VAL A 133 -5.24 9.34 -1.90
C VAL A 133 -4.96 10.69 -2.57
N TYR A 134 -3.74 10.88 -3.06
CA TYR A 134 -3.31 12.07 -3.79
C TYR A 134 -2.77 11.67 -5.17
N ILE A 135 -3.33 12.25 -6.23
CA ILE A 135 -3.01 11.92 -7.61
C ILE A 135 -2.66 13.22 -8.35
N SER A 136 -1.50 13.25 -8.99
CA SER A 136 -1.02 14.43 -9.73
C SER A 136 -0.15 14.06 -10.94
N GLY A 137 0.09 15.04 -11.83
CA GLY A 137 1.13 14.94 -12.86
C GLY A 137 0.90 13.85 -13.90
N ASN A 138 -0.27 13.85 -14.54
CA ASN A 138 -0.69 12.92 -15.59
C ASN A 138 -0.68 11.46 -15.15
N SER A 139 -1.01 11.21 -13.88
CA SER A 139 -1.01 9.87 -13.28
C SER A 139 -2.40 9.23 -13.36
N HIS A 140 -2.45 7.92 -13.16
CA HIS A 140 -3.68 7.13 -13.24
C HIS A 140 -3.86 6.28 -11.99
N VAL A 141 -5.05 6.26 -11.42
CA VAL A 141 -5.38 5.35 -10.32
C VAL A 141 -6.65 4.58 -10.63
N GLN A 142 -6.60 3.28 -10.43
CA GLN A 142 -7.75 2.38 -10.50
C GLN A 142 -8.01 1.80 -9.12
N LEU A 143 -9.22 2.01 -8.60
CA LEU A 143 -9.68 1.46 -7.33
C LEU A 143 -10.76 0.42 -7.61
N LYS A 144 -10.52 -0.84 -7.26
CA LYS A 144 -11.46 -1.95 -7.38
C LYS A 144 -11.70 -2.55 -6.00
N ASN A 145 -12.94 -2.51 -5.51
CA ASN A 145 -13.26 -2.98 -4.15
C ASN A 145 -12.34 -2.33 -3.09
N VAL A 146 -12.21 -1.01 -3.11
CA VAL A 146 -11.36 -0.28 -2.15
C VAL A 146 -12.23 0.36 -1.08
N THR A 147 -11.91 0.08 0.18
CA THR A 147 -12.62 0.65 1.34
C THR A 147 -11.75 1.70 2.01
N VAL A 148 -12.36 2.84 2.37
CA VAL A 148 -11.70 3.90 3.14
C VAL A 148 -12.28 3.95 4.55
N GLY A 149 -11.44 3.69 5.55
CA GLY A 149 -11.79 3.80 6.96
C GLY A 149 -12.05 5.24 7.38
N ALA A 150 -13.04 5.43 8.25
CA ALA A 150 -13.39 6.77 8.74
C ALA A 150 -12.22 7.43 9.50
N SER A 151 -11.88 8.66 9.13
CA SER A 151 -10.92 9.48 9.88
C SER A 151 -11.46 9.83 11.27
N LYS A 152 -10.55 9.90 12.25
CA LYS A 152 -10.85 10.41 13.59
C LYS A 152 -10.73 11.94 13.70
N ILE A 153 -10.16 12.59 12.68
CA ILE A 153 -10.07 14.04 12.57
C ILE A 153 -11.25 14.51 11.70
N SER A 154 -12.20 15.23 12.28
CA SER A 154 -13.42 15.69 11.59
C SER A 154 -13.24 17.09 10.99
N ASP A 155 -12.34 17.23 10.01
CA ASP A 155 -12.02 18.51 9.34
C ASP A 155 -12.48 18.57 7.86
N GLY A 156 -13.13 17.51 7.38
CA GLY A 156 -13.62 17.40 6.00
C GLY A 156 -12.54 17.20 4.94
N LYS A 157 -11.25 17.05 5.31
CA LYS A 157 -10.13 16.89 4.36
C LYS A 157 -9.73 15.43 4.13
N HIS A 158 -10.39 14.48 4.79
CA HIS A 158 -10.24 13.06 4.49
C HIS A 158 -10.98 12.72 3.19
N ARG A 159 -10.31 12.93 2.06
CA ARG A 159 -10.88 12.83 0.70
C ARG A 159 -9.86 12.26 -0.28
N ILE A 160 -10.28 11.97 -1.50
CA ILE A 160 -9.36 11.76 -2.62
C ILE A 160 -9.11 13.10 -3.32
N TYR A 161 -7.87 13.38 -3.69
CA TYR A 161 -7.50 14.57 -4.46
C TYR A 161 -6.88 14.16 -5.79
N VAL A 162 -7.34 14.79 -6.88
CA VAL A 162 -6.92 14.51 -8.25
C VAL A 162 -6.61 15.81 -8.96
N GLU A 163 -5.40 15.94 -9.51
CA GLU A 163 -4.95 17.09 -10.29
C GLU A 163 -4.31 16.62 -11.60
N ASN A 164 -4.82 17.09 -12.74
CA ASN A 164 -4.29 16.76 -14.07
C ASN A 164 -4.01 15.26 -14.23
N SER A 165 -4.94 14.42 -13.80
CA SER A 165 -4.76 12.97 -13.62
C SER A 165 -6.12 12.27 -13.70
N GLU A 166 -6.09 10.95 -13.80
CA GLU A 166 -7.29 10.13 -13.92
C GLU A 166 -7.51 9.23 -12.71
N LEU A 167 -8.77 9.10 -12.31
CA LEU A 167 -9.23 8.19 -11.27
C LEU A 167 -10.39 7.37 -11.82
N THR A 168 -10.26 6.05 -11.77
CA THR A 168 -11.34 5.11 -12.10
C THR A 168 -11.72 4.31 -10.85
N ILE A 169 -13.01 4.19 -10.58
CA ILE A 169 -13.53 3.48 -9.41
C ILE A 169 -14.50 2.40 -9.89
N TRP A 170 -14.28 1.17 -9.42
CA TRP A 170 -15.13 0.01 -9.63
C TRP A 170 -15.63 -0.46 -8.26
N ILE A 171 -16.95 -0.43 -8.10
CA ILE A 171 -17.67 -0.74 -6.86
C ILE A 171 -18.17 -2.19 -6.93
#